data_AF-A0A353R9X6-F1
#
_entry.id   AF-A0A353R9X6-F1
#
_cell.length_a   1.000
_cell.length_b   1.000
_cell.length_c   1.000
_cell.angle_alpha   90.00
_cell.angle_beta   90.00
_cell.angle_gamma   90.00
#
_symmetry.space_group_name_H-M   'P 1'
#
loop_
_entity.id
_entity.type
_entity.pdbx_description
1 polymer ?
#
loop_
_entity_poly.entity_id
_entity_poly.type
_entity_poly.pdbx_seq_one_letter_code
_entity_poly.pdbx_strand_id
1 'polypeptide(L)' 'RRKKEGWKNWRLPMRPDHGSLMLSDIENNQYNPGYSFYGRMKALAELSGMMAAIHYLDQK' A
#
# COMPACT_ATOMS: atom_id res chain seq x y z
N ARG A 1 -2.28 6.17 20.22
CA ARG A 1 -1.34 6.97 21.04
C ARG A 1 -1.08 8.36 20.42
N ARG A 2 -0.30 8.49 19.33
CA ARG A 2 0.06 9.78 18.69
C ARG A 2 -1.11 10.74 18.44
N LYS A 3 -2.23 10.22 17.93
CA LYS A 3 -3.46 11.02 17.72
C LYS A 3 -4.04 11.56 19.03
N LYS A 4 -4.03 10.75 20.11
CA LYS A 4 -4.48 11.14 21.46
C LYS A 4 -3.54 12.16 22.10
N GLU A 5 -2.25 12.09 21.80
CA GLU A 5 -1.20 13.02 22.27
C GLU A 5 -1.13 14.33 21.46
N GLY A 6 -2.01 14.55 20.48
CA GLY A 6 -2.10 15.82 19.74
C GLY A 6 -0.99 16.09 18.72
N TRP A 7 -0.24 15.06 18.30
CA TRP A 7 0.82 15.24 17.31
C TRP A 7 0.25 15.68 15.96
N LYS A 8 0.78 16.78 15.38
CA LYS A 8 0.35 17.30 14.07
C LYS A 8 0.48 16.26 12.95
N ASN A 9 1.54 15.45 12.99
CA ASN A 9 1.84 14.39 12.02
C ASN A 9 1.56 12.99 12.60
N TRP A 10 0.40 12.81 13.24
CA TRP A 10 0.08 11.53 13.89
C TRP A 10 -0.12 10.37 12.89
N ARG A 11 -0.45 10.67 11.63
CA ARG A 11 -0.62 9.67 10.56
C ARG A 11 0.73 9.10 10.16
N LEU A 12 0.77 7.78 10.01
CA LEU A 12 1.94 7.05 9.52
C LEU A 12 1.81 6.89 8.01
N PRO A 13 2.66 7.52 7.19
CA PRO A 13 2.69 7.22 5.77
C PRO A 13 3.16 5.78 5.56
N MET A 14 2.52 5.08 4.63
CA MET A 14 2.81 3.69 4.28
C MET A 14 3.01 3.61 2.77
N ARG A 15 3.78 2.61 2.33
CA ARG A 15 3.92 2.24 0.91
C ARG A 15 3.88 0.72 0.78
N PRO A 16 3.42 0.18 -0.36
CA PRO A 16 3.73 -1.20 -0.72
C PRO A 16 5.25 -1.32 -0.84
N ASP A 17 5.86 -2.28 -0.15
CA ASP A 17 7.32 -2.39 -0.12
C ASP A 17 7.84 -3.06 -1.39
N HIS A 18 7.38 -4.29 -1.63
CA HIS A 18 7.71 -5.08 -2.81
C HIS A 18 6.46 -5.57 -3.54
N GLY A 19 6.61 -5.85 -4.84
CA GLY A 19 5.57 -6.39 -5.70
C GLY A 19 6.10 -7.50 -6.58
N SER A 20 5.27 -8.53 -6.79
CA SER A 20 5.55 -9.61 -7.74
C SER A 20 5.63 -9.07 -9.16
N LEU A 21 6.47 -9.69 -10.01
CA LEU A 21 6.47 -9.38 -11.44
C LEU A 21 5.16 -9.88 -12.07
N MET A 22 4.44 -9.00 -12.78
CA MET A 22 3.10 -9.29 -13.27
C MET A 22 2.82 -8.54 -14.58
N LEU A 23 1.95 -9.12 -15.42
CA LEU A 23 1.46 -8.50 -16.65
C LEU A 23 2.62 -8.02 -17.54
N SER A 24 2.53 -6.82 -18.12
CA SER A 24 3.58 -6.27 -18.99
C SER A 24 4.89 -5.94 -18.26
N ASP A 25 4.94 -6.02 -16.92
CA ASP A 25 6.24 -5.93 -16.22
C ASP A 25 7.12 -7.15 -16.54
N ILE A 26 6.51 -8.29 -16.90
CA ILE A 26 7.23 -9.51 -17.27
C ILE A 26 7.96 -9.31 -18.61
N GLU A 27 7.30 -8.66 -19.57
CA GLU A 27 7.82 -8.46 -20.92
C GLU A 27 8.92 -7.41 -20.98
N ASN A 28 8.85 -6.40 -20.11
CA ASN A 28 9.72 -5.23 -20.19
C ASN A 28 11.16 -5.47 -19.68
N ASN A 29 11.48 -6.62 -19.07
CA ASN A 29 12.80 -7.14 -18.65
C ASN A 29 13.81 -6.17 -17.98
N GLN A 30 13.42 -4.92 -17.73
CA GLN A 30 14.18 -3.81 -17.16
C GLN A 30 13.49 -3.34 -15.88
N TYR A 31 13.24 -4.26 -14.96
CA TYR A 31 12.71 -3.92 -13.63
C TYR A 31 13.73 -4.23 -12.54
N ASN A 32 13.79 -3.33 -11.56
CA ASN A 32 14.48 -3.63 -10.32
C ASN A 32 13.73 -4.77 -9.61
N PRO A 33 14.41 -5.88 -9.23
CA PRO A 33 13.78 -7.01 -8.57
C PRO A 33 12.95 -6.57 -7.35
N GLY A 34 11.69 -7.00 -7.30
CA GLY A 34 10.74 -6.63 -6.23
C GLY A 34 10.08 -5.25 -6.38
N TYR A 35 10.46 -4.45 -7.37
CA TYR A 35 9.92 -3.10 -7.60
C TYR A 35 9.08 -3.00 -8.88
N SER A 36 8.42 -4.09 -9.27
CA SER A 36 7.44 -4.08 -10.37
C SER A 36 6.33 -3.04 -10.14
N PHE A 37 5.77 -2.49 -11.21
CA PHE A 37 4.69 -1.52 -11.13
C PHE A 37 3.37 -2.21 -10.77
N TYR A 38 2.96 -3.22 -11.54
CA TYR A 38 1.66 -3.88 -11.35
C TYR A 38 1.58 -4.63 -10.01
N GLY A 39 2.67 -5.29 -9.61
CA GLY A 39 2.72 -5.98 -8.33
C GLY A 39 2.53 -5.04 -7.14
N ARG A 40 3.22 -3.89 -7.15
CA ARG A 40 3.09 -2.88 -6.08
C ARG A 40 1.74 -2.16 -6.13
N MET A 41 1.20 -1.92 -7.32
CA MET A 41 -0.14 -1.33 -7.49
C MET A 41 -1.22 -2.25 -6.91
N LYS A 42 -1.16 -3.56 -7.19
CA LYS A 42 -2.07 -4.56 -6.61
C LYS A 42 -1.97 -4.58 -5.08
N ALA A 43 -0.76 -4.66 -4.54
CA ALA A 43 -0.55 -4.66 -3.09
C ALA A 43 -1.07 -3.37 -2.41
N LEU A 44 -0.87 -2.21 -3.05
CA LEU A 44 -1.42 -0.94 -2.56
C LEU A 44 -2.95 -0.94 -2.57
N ALA A 45 -3.57 -1.47 -3.62
CA ALA A 45 -5.03 -1.58 -3.69
C ALA A 45 -5.60 -2.50 -2.61
N GLU A 46 -4.97 -3.64 -2.34
CA GLU A 46 -5.37 -4.58 -1.28
C GLU A 46 -5.29 -3.94 0.11
N LEU A 47 -4.16 -3.29 0.44
CA LEU A 47 -3.99 -2.56 1.69
C LEU A 47 -5.02 -1.42 1.82
N SER A 48 -5.24 -0.66 0.75
CA SER A 48 -6.20 0.46 0.74
C SER A 48 -7.63 -0.02 0.96
N GLY A 49 -8.02 -1.13 0.32
CA GLY A 49 -9.33 -1.75 0.51
C GLY A 49 -9.55 -2.25 1.94
N MET A 50 -8.56 -2.93 2.52
CA MET A 50 -8.61 -3.36 3.92
C MET A 50 -8.73 -2.18 4.88
N MET A 51 -7.94 -1.13 4.69
CA MET A 51 -8.03 0.08 5.52
C MET A 51 -9.41 0.73 5.42
N ALA A 52 -9.98 0.82 4.21
CA ALA A 52 -11.33 1.35 4.01
C ALA A 52 -12.39 0.51 4.74
N ALA A 53 -12.28 -0.82 4.69
CA ALA A 53 -13.19 -1.72 5.39
C ALA A 53 -13.11 -1.56 6.92
N ILE A 54 -11.91 -1.54 7.48
CA ILE A 54 -11.70 -1.31 8.93
C ILE A 54 -12.25 0.06 9.33
N HIS A 55 -11.96 1.12 8.55
CA HIS A 55 -12.48 2.45 8.82
C HIS A 55 -14.00 2.54 8.75
N TYR A 56 -14.64 1.76 7.89
CA TYR A 56 -16.10 1.69 7.81
C TYR A 56 -16.69 1.01 9.06
N LEU A 57 -16.05 -0.06 9.55
CA LEU A 57 -16.49 -0.77 10.76
C LEU A 57 -16.28 0.07 12.03
N ASP A 58 -15.16 0.80 12.15
CA ASP A 58 -14.87 1.69 13.29
C ASP A 58 -15.86 2.87 13.41
N GLN A 59 -16.60 3.20 12.34
CA GLN A 59 -17.60 4.27 12.33
C GLN A 59 -19.02 3.81 12.69
N LYS A 60 -19.26 2.50 12.73
CA LYS A 60 -20.52 1.92 13.22
C LYS A 60 -20.46 1.70 14.72
#